data_AF-A0A975AS97-F1
#
_entry.id   AF-A0A975AS97-F1
#
_cell.length_a   1.000
_cell.length_b   1.000
_cell.length_c   1.000
_cell.angle_alpha   90.00
_cell.angle_beta   90.00
_cell.angle_gamma   90.00
#
_symmetry.space_group_name_H-M   'P 1'
#
loop_
_entity.id
_entity.type
_entity.pdbx_description
1 polymer ?
#
loop_
_entity_poly.entity_id
_entity_poly.type
_entity_poly.pdbx_seq_one_letter_code
_entity_poly.pdbx_strand_id
1 'polypeptide(L)'
;MQNLISITLTDQDLADFDEALATLRRLMAPMVSLQAADRRELSKMGPKSEAFCSQTLAVLANNPGMVPPNLGFPEAQADYKTLQQLRPRFALLRQLAEKSDDSELALGSDLMACCLEGYRLMSGAGQAESLKAARRALSQRFARRAGAGEPEVPQS
;
A
#
# COMPACT_ATOMS: atom_id res chain seq x y z
N MET A 1 -23.05 -17.39 -2.53
CA MET A 1 -22.19 -16.63 -1.59
C MET A 1 -20.76 -16.68 -2.12
N GLN A 2 -20.09 -15.54 -2.20
CA GLN A 2 -18.67 -15.47 -2.57
C GLN A 2 -17.85 -15.66 -1.28
N ASN A 3 -16.81 -16.50 -1.34
CA ASN A 3 -15.86 -16.76 -0.26
C ASN A 3 -14.45 -16.80 -0.88
N LEU A 4 -13.78 -15.66 -0.91
CA LEU A 4 -12.49 -15.44 -1.54
C LEU A 4 -11.33 -15.88 -0.65
N ILE A 5 -11.47 -15.79 0.67
CA ILE A 5 -10.40 -16.13 1.62
C ILE A 5 -10.97 -16.70 2.94
N SER A 6 -10.31 -17.74 3.45
CA SER A 6 -10.64 -18.35 4.74
C SER A 6 -9.37 -18.54 5.56
N ILE A 7 -9.01 -17.51 6.31
CA ILE A 7 -7.83 -17.48 7.18
C ILE A 7 -8.25 -17.22 8.63
N THR A 8 -7.51 -17.80 9.56
CA THR A 8 -7.63 -17.50 11.00
C THR A 8 -6.22 -17.51 11.56
N LEU A 9 -5.81 -16.38 12.11
CA LEU A 9 -4.49 -16.22 12.72
C LEU A 9 -4.58 -16.57 14.20
N THR A 10 -3.60 -17.31 14.70
CA THR A 10 -3.45 -17.57 16.13
C THR A 10 -2.86 -16.35 16.84
N ASP A 11 -2.97 -16.29 18.17
CA ASP A 11 -2.31 -15.24 18.96
C ASP A 11 -0.79 -15.24 18.74
N GLN A 12 -0.20 -16.42 18.51
CA GLN A 12 1.23 -16.54 18.19
C GLN A 12 1.56 -15.95 16.80
N ASP A 13 0.73 -16.21 15.78
CA ASP A 13 0.93 -15.63 14.44
C ASP A 13 0.91 -14.09 14.50
N LEU A 14 0.01 -13.52 15.30
CA LEU A 14 -0.10 -12.07 15.48
C LEU A 14 1.12 -11.51 16.22
N ALA A 15 1.59 -12.20 17.27
CA ALA A 15 2.79 -11.80 18.00
C ALA A 15 4.05 -11.84 17.12
N ASP A 16 4.21 -12.89 16.31
CA ASP A 16 5.33 -13.03 15.36
C ASP A 16 5.27 -11.92 14.29
N PHE A 17 4.07 -11.55 13.84
CA PHE A 17 3.87 -10.46 12.90
C PHE A 17 4.30 -9.11 13.48
N ASP A 18 3.91 -8.83 14.73
CA ASP A 18 4.29 -7.60 15.44
C ASP A 18 5.81 -7.51 15.68
N GLU A 19 6.46 -8.63 16.03
CA GLU A 19 7.92 -8.68 16.19
C GLU A 19 8.64 -8.42 14.86
N ALA A 20 8.15 -9.01 13.77
CA ALA A 20 8.68 -8.77 12.42
C ALA A 20 8.54 -7.29 12.03
N LEU A 21 7.39 -6.68 12.29
CA LEU A 21 7.16 -5.25 12.05
C LEU A 21 8.07 -4.36 12.89
N ALA A 22 8.29 -4.69 14.18
CA ALA A 22 9.20 -3.96 15.04
C ALA A 22 10.64 -3.99 14.50
N THR A 23 11.07 -5.16 14.02
CA THR A 23 12.39 -5.33 13.39
C THR A 23 12.50 -4.49 12.11
N LEU A 24 11.48 -4.53 11.24
CA LEU A 24 11.45 -3.73 10.02
C LEU A 24 11.50 -2.23 10.32
N ARG A 25 10.70 -1.74 11.29
CA ARG A 25 10.71 -0.33 11.73
C ARG A 25 12.10 0.11 12.19
N ARG A 26 12.79 -0.71 12.97
CA ARG A 26 14.16 -0.42 13.43
C ARG A 26 15.14 -0.33 12.24
N LEU A 27 15.06 -1.26 11.29
CA LEU A 27 15.95 -1.28 10.11
C LEU A 27 15.67 -0.12 9.15
N MET A 28 14.44 0.37 9.10
CA MET A 28 14.02 1.48 8.26
C MET A 28 14.17 2.86 8.92
N ALA A 29 14.45 2.92 10.23
CA ALA A 29 14.64 4.17 10.96
C ALA A 29 15.64 5.17 10.32
N PRO A 30 16.78 4.76 9.72
CA PRO A 30 17.69 5.71 9.05
C PRO A 30 17.23 6.14 7.65
N MET A 31 16.16 5.55 7.10
CA MET A 31 15.64 5.90 5.78
C MET A 31 14.81 7.20 5.84
N VAL A 32 14.70 7.89 4.70
CA VAL A 32 13.98 9.17 4.62
C VAL A 32 12.51 8.98 4.21
N SER A 33 11.64 9.82 4.76
CA SER A 33 10.26 9.98 4.32
C SER A 33 10.10 11.33 3.62
N LEU A 34 9.94 11.31 2.30
CA LEU A 34 9.81 12.51 1.47
C LEU A 34 8.36 12.97 1.38
N GLN A 35 8.13 14.26 1.56
CA GLN A 35 6.83 14.88 1.34
C GLN A 35 6.53 15.00 -0.16
N ALA A 36 5.26 15.23 -0.50
CA ALA A 36 4.84 15.34 -1.90
C ALA A 36 5.55 16.50 -2.64
N ALA A 37 5.86 17.59 -1.95
CA ALA A 37 6.60 18.73 -2.51
C ALA A 37 8.05 18.34 -2.84
N ASP A 38 8.79 17.78 -1.88
CA ASP A 38 10.18 17.33 -2.06
C ASP A 38 10.32 16.39 -3.26
N ARG A 39 9.38 15.43 -3.40
CA ARG A 39 9.38 14.46 -4.50
C ARG A 39 9.28 15.09 -5.90
N ARG A 40 8.68 16.27 -6.02
CA ARG A 40 8.51 16.97 -7.32
C ARG A 40 9.81 17.63 -7.77
N GLU A 41 10.60 18.13 -6.82
CA GLU A 41 11.83 18.89 -7.08
C GLU A 41 13.04 17.97 -7.29
N LEU A 42 12.99 16.73 -6.82
CA LEU A 42 14.08 15.78 -6.97
C LEU A 42 14.27 15.32 -8.43
N SER A 43 15.54 15.26 -8.83
CA SER A 43 15.96 14.60 -10.07
C SER A 43 15.67 13.10 -9.97
N LYS A 44 14.85 12.58 -10.87
CA LYS A 44 14.33 11.21 -10.80
C LYS A 44 15.24 10.26 -11.56
N MET A 45 15.64 9.18 -10.90
CA MET A 45 16.39 8.10 -11.53
C MET A 45 15.45 6.98 -11.95
N GLY A 46 14.91 7.09 -13.17
CA GLY A 46 14.21 5.98 -13.83
C GLY A 46 15.19 4.96 -14.43
N PRO A 47 14.71 3.89 -15.08
CA PRO A 47 15.57 2.83 -15.62
C PRO A 47 16.66 3.33 -16.58
N LYS A 48 16.33 4.29 -17.46
CA LYS A 48 17.31 4.90 -18.37
C LYS A 48 18.38 5.70 -17.63
N SER A 49 17.95 6.52 -16.66
CA SER A 49 18.86 7.33 -15.84
C SER A 49 19.75 6.47 -14.96
N GLU A 50 19.27 5.32 -14.49
CA GLU A 50 20.09 4.38 -13.74
C GLU A 50 21.23 3.80 -14.58
N ALA A 51 20.93 3.36 -15.80
CA ALA A 51 21.96 2.86 -16.70
C ALA A 51 23.02 3.93 -16.98
N PHE A 52 22.59 5.19 -17.14
CA PHE A 52 23.48 6.34 -17.21
C PHE A 52 24.34 6.47 -15.93
N CYS A 53 23.74 6.52 -14.74
CA CYS A 53 24.48 6.64 -13.47
C CYS A 53 25.50 5.52 -13.29
N SER A 54 25.12 4.27 -13.55
CA SER A 54 26.02 3.10 -13.44
C SER A 54 27.24 3.24 -14.35
N GLN A 55 27.02 3.60 -15.63
CA GLN A 55 28.09 3.78 -16.61
C GLN A 55 28.99 4.97 -16.25
N THR A 56 28.40 6.10 -15.86
CA THR A 56 29.16 7.28 -15.42
C THR A 56 30.04 6.96 -14.22
N LEU A 57 29.51 6.29 -13.21
CA LEU A 57 30.28 5.90 -12.02
C LEU A 57 31.45 4.96 -12.38
N ALA A 58 31.24 4.02 -13.32
CA ALA A 58 32.29 3.13 -13.78
C ALA A 58 33.41 3.87 -14.55
N VAL A 59 33.04 4.81 -15.43
CA VAL A 59 34.03 5.62 -16.17
C VAL A 59 34.85 6.49 -15.22
N LEU A 60 34.21 7.16 -14.25
CA LEU A 60 34.91 7.99 -13.26
C LEU A 60 35.83 7.16 -12.36
N ALA A 61 35.41 5.94 -11.96
CA ALA A 61 36.24 5.04 -11.15
C ALA A 61 37.52 4.62 -11.88
N ASN A 62 37.45 4.39 -13.20
CA ASN A 62 38.60 4.02 -14.02
C ASN A 62 39.50 5.22 -14.38
N ASN A 63 39.05 6.45 -14.16
CA ASN A 63 39.77 7.67 -14.51
C ASN A 63 39.78 8.64 -13.32
N PRO A 64 40.47 8.31 -12.21
CA PRO A 64 40.42 9.14 -11.01
C PRO A 64 40.98 10.56 -11.21
N GLY A 65 41.91 10.76 -12.17
CA GLY A 65 42.49 12.07 -12.46
C GLY A 65 41.52 13.11 -13.03
N MET A 66 40.35 12.70 -13.51
CA MET A 66 39.29 13.60 -14.00
C MET A 66 38.19 13.87 -12.96
N VAL A 67 38.30 13.31 -11.75
CA VAL A 67 37.34 13.50 -10.66
C VAL A 67 37.79 14.66 -9.77
N PRO A 68 37.10 15.81 -9.78
CA PRO A 68 37.40 16.89 -8.85
C PRO A 68 37.13 16.44 -7.40
N PRO A 69 37.97 16.84 -6.42
CA PRO A 69 37.79 16.45 -5.02
C PRO A 69 36.43 16.84 -4.42
N ASN A 70 35.80 17.90 -4.94
CA ASN A 70 34.53 18.43 -4.45
C ASN A 70 33.28 17.79 -5.11
N LEU A 71 33.44 16.82 -6.02
CA LEU A 71 32.31 16.19 -6.71
C LEU A 71 31.48 15.28 -5.80
N GLY A 72 32.06 14.76 -4.70
CA GLY A 72 31.40 13.78 -3.84
C GLY A 72 31.30 12.38 -4.46
N PHE A 73 32.31 12.02 -5.27
CA PHE A 73 32.33 10.73 -5.97
C PHE A 73 32.31 9.50 -5.04
N PRO A 74 33.08 9.48 -3.93
CA PRO A 74 33.02 8.36 -2.98
C PRO A 74 31.63 8.15 -2.39
N GLU A 75 30.94 9.23 -2.04
CA GLU A 75 29.57 9.20 -1.51
C GLU A 75 28.59 8.65 -2.56
N ALA A 76 28.69 9.11 -3.81
CA ALA A 76 27.84 8.62 -4.89
C ALA A 76 28.03 7.11 -5.16
N GLN A 77 29.26 6.60 -5.05
CA GLN A 77 29.51 5.16 -5.14
C GLN A 77 28.89 4.37 -3.99
N ALA A 78 29.00 4.89 -2.76
CA ALA A 78 28.41 4.28 -1.57
C ALA A 78 26.88 4.25 -1.65
N ASP A 79 26.26 5.34 -2.09
CA ASP A 79 24.82 5.46 -2.30
C ASP A 79 24.33 4.48 -3.37
N TYR A 80 25.02 4.40 -4.51
CA TYR A 80 24.66 3.47 -5.57
C TYR A 80 24.73 2.02 -5.09
N LYS A 81 25.79 1.64 -4.38
CA LYS A 81 25.92 0.30 -3.79
C LYS A 81 24.80 0.00 -2.80
N THR A 82 24.51 0.94 -1.90
CA THR A 82 23.43 0.82 -0.92
C THR A 82 22.07 0.63 -1.59
N LEU A 83 21.79 1.43 -2.64
CA LEU A 83 20.58 1.32 -3.42
C LEU A 83 20.42 -0.07 -4.05
N GLN A 84 21.49 -0.62 -4.64
CA GLN A 84 21.44 -1.97 -5.21
C GLN A 84 21.16 -3.05 -4.15
N GLN A 85 21.69 -2.90 -2.94
CA GLN A 85 21.37 -3.81 -1.82
C GLN A 85 19.91 -3.68 -1.36
N LEU A 86 19.36 -2.47 -1.34
CA LEU A 86 18.00 -2.22 -0.83
C LEU A 86 16.89 -2.58 -1.81
N ARG A 87 17.13 -2.47 -3.12
CA ARG A 87 16.13 -2.75 -4.16
C ARG A 87 15.37 -4.07 -4.04
N PRO A 88 16.02 -5.24 -3.88
CA PRO A 88 15.28 -6.50 -3.72
C PRO A 88 14.41 -6.49 -2.46
N ARG A 89 14.84 -5.83 -1.38
CA ARG A 89 14.07 -5.69 -0.14
C ARG A 89 12.86 -4.77 -0.33
N PHE A 90 13.04 -3.65 -1.02
CA PHE A 90 11.93 -2.75 -1.37
C PHE A 90 10.91 -3.41 -2.29
N ALA A 91 11.34 -4.28 -3.20
CA ALA A 91 10.43 -5.07 -4.03
C ALA A 91 9.57 -6.01 -3.16
N LEU A 92 10.18 -6.74 -2.22
CA LEU A 92 9.46 -7.63 -1.30
C LEU A 92 8.49 -6.86 -0.40
N LEU A 93 8.89 -5.70 0.13
CA LEU A 93 8.00 -4.86 0.94
C LEU A 93 6.76 -4.40 0.16
N ARG A 94 6.92 -4.03 -1.13
CA ARG A 94 5.78 -3.66 -1.99
C ARG A 94 4.86 -4.85 -2.25
N GLN A 95 5.42 -6.03 -2.51
CA GLN A 95 4.64 -7.24 -2.71
C GLN A 95 3.84 -7.62 -1.45
N LEU A 96 4.44 -7.47 -0.27
CA LEU A 96 3.74 -7.71 1.01
C LEU A 96 2.64 -6.69 1.27
N ALA A 97 2.87 -5.42 0.92
CA ALA A 97 1.85 -4.37 1.00
C ALA A 97 0.67 -4.69 0.07
N GLU A 98 0.93 -5.02 -1.19
CA GLU A 98 -0.10 -5.42 -2.17
C GLU A 98 -0.89 -6.64 -1.68
N LYS A 99 -0.22 -7.67 -1.16
CA LYS A 99 -0.89 -8.83 -0.56
C LYS A 99 -1.77 -8.45 0.63
N SER A 100 -1.37 -7.44 1.42
CA SER A 100 -2.16 -6.96 2.55
C SER A 100 -3.43 -6.26 2.06
N ASP A 101 -3.30 -5.37 1.08
CA ASP A 101 -4.43 -4.67 0.45
C ASP A 101 -5.42 -5.66 -0.19
N ASP A 102 -4.92 -6.66 -0.92
CA ASP A 102 -5.74 -7.71 -1.54
C ASP A 102 -6.47 -8.56 -0.49
N SER A 103 -5.80 -8.90 0.61
CA SER A 103 -6.38 -9.70 1.69
C SER A 103 -7.48 -8.91 2.42
N GLU A 104 -7.27 -7.63 2.67
CA GLU A 104 -8.28 -6.74 3.27
C GLU A 104 -9.52 -6.63 2.37
N LEU A 105 -9.31 -6.43 1.05
CA LEU A 105 -10.40 -6.39 0.07
C LEU A 105 -11.18 -7.71 0.03
N ALA A 106 -10.48 -8.85 0.00
CA ALA A 106 -11.10 -10.17 -0.03
C ALA A 106 -11.94 -10.43 1.23
N LEU A 107 -11.36 -10.23 2.42
CA LEU A 107 -12.06 -10.37 3.71
C LEU A 107 -13.30 -9.46 3.79
N GLY A 108 -13.14 -8.20 3.37
CA GLY A 108 -14.24 -7.24 3.34
C GLY A 108 -15.35 -7.64 2.36
N SER A 109 -14.99 -8.18 1.20
CA SER A 109 -15.94 -8.67 0.19
C SER A 109 -16.77 -9.85 0.73
N ASP A 110 -16.11 -10.82 1.37
CA ASP A 110 -16.77 -12.00 1.94
C ASP A 110 -17.73 -11.61 3.07
N LEU A 111 -17.27 -10.72 3.97
CA LEU A 111 -18.10 -10.15 5.04
C LEU A 111 -19.32 -9.40 4.47
N MET A 112 -19.10 -8.59 3.43
CA MET A 112 -20.14 -7.79 2.80
C MET A 112 -21.19 -8.67 2.10
N ALA A 113 -20.75 -9.71 1.38
CA ALA A 113 -21.65 -10.66 0.73
C ALA A 113 -22.55 -11.36 1.76
N CYS A 114 -21.97 -11.87 2.85
CA CYS A 114 -22.70 -12.51 3.94
C CYS A 114 -23.70 -11.54 4.61
N CYS A 115 -23.26 -10.33 4.97
CA CYS A 115 -24.13 -9.33 5.61
C CYS A 115 -25.31 -8.91 4.72
N LEU A 116 -25.11 -8.77 3.40
CA LEU A 116 -26.19 -8.44 2.47
C LEU A 116 -27.22 -9.58 2.36
N GLU A 117 -26.77 -10.83 2.34
CA GLU A 117 -27.65 -12.00 2.33
C GLU A 117 -28.46 -12.06 3.64
N GLY A 118 -27.81 -11.91 4.79
CA GLY A 118 -28.48 -11.81 6.08
C GLY A 118 -29.52 -10.69 6.14
N TYR A 119 -29.19 -9.49 5.63
CA TYR A 119 -30.14 -8.38 5.53
C TYR A 119 -31.35 -8.71 4.65
N ARG A 120 -31.17 -9.44 3.54
CA ARG A 120 -32.29 -9.90 2.69
C ARG A 120 -33.18 -10.90 3.42
N LEU A 121 -32.60 -11.84 4.17
CA LEU A 121 -33.36 -12.81 4.98
C LEU A 121 -34.24 -12.12 6.03
N MET A 122 -33.76 -11.04 6.65
CA MET A 122 -34.57 -10.22 7.57
C MET A 122 -35.83 -9.62 6.90
N SER A 123 -35.85 -9.45 5.57
CA SER A 123 -37.07 -9.01 4.85
C SER A 123 -38.12 -10.10 4.72
N GLY A 124 -37.69 -11.36 4.55
CA GLY A 124 -38.58 -12.50 4.28
C GLY A 124 -39.16 -13.13 5.54
N ALA A 125 -38.50 -12.97 6.70
CA ALA A 125 -38.85 -13.65 7.95
C ALA A 125 -40.11 -13.11 8.68
N GLY A 126 -40.74 -12.06 8.16
CA GLY A 126 -42.16 -11.73 8.38
C GLY A 126 -42.74 -11.46 9.79
N GLN A 127 -42.21 -11.96 10.92
CA GLN A 127 -43.05 -12.08 12.13
C GLN A 127 -42.48 -11.56 13.47
N ALA A 128 -41.18 -11.28 13.61
CA ALA A 128 -40.66 -10.69 14.85
C ALA A 128 -40.46 -9.16 14.71
N GLU A 129 -41.12 -8.37 15.54
CA GLU A 129 -40.94 -6.90 15.58
C GLU A 129 -39.48 -6.48 15.82
N SER A 130 -38.70 -7.30 16.54
CA SER A 130 -37.26 -7.11 16.73
C SER A 130 -36.46 -7.15 15.43
N LEU A 131 -36.81 -8.04 14.49
CA LEU A 131 -36.16 -8.14 13.17
C LEU A 131 -36.53 -6.96 12.27
N LYS A 132 -37.76 -6.45 12.36
CA LYS A 132 -38.19 -5.24 11.63
C LYS A 132 -37.46 -4.00 12.13
N ALA A 133 -37.32 -3.85 13.45
CA ALA A 133 -36.57 -2.76 14.07
C ALA A 133 -35.08 -2.81 13.68
N ALA A 134 -34.46 -3.99 13.75
CA ALA A 134 -33.07 -4.19 13.32
C ALA A 134 -32.87 -3.85 11.84
N ARG A 135 -33.76 -4.30 10.96
CA ARG A 135 -33.74 -3.96 9.53
C ARG A 135 -33.81 -2.45 9.30
N ARG A 136 -34.72 -1.74 9.99
CA ARG A 136 -34.88 -0.29 9.85
C ARG A 136 -33.64 0.49 10.30
N ALA A 137 -32.95 0.02 11.34
CA ALA A 137 -31.68 0.58 11.75
C ALA A 137 -30.61 0.39 10.66
N LEU A 138 -30.49 -0.83 10.12
CA LEU A 138 -29.51 -1.15 9.07
C LEU A 138 -29.80 -0.46 7.73
N SER A 139 -31.07 -0.15 7.40
CA SER A 139 -31.44 0.49 6.14
C SER A 139 -30.91 1.92 5.99
N GLN A 140 -30.50 2.57 7.09
CA GLN A 140 -29.88 3.91 7.06
C GLN A 140 -28.62 3.95 6.18
N ARG A 141 -27.92 2.82 6.04
CA ARG A 141 -26.78 2.66 5.11
C ARG A 141 -27.15 2.99 3.66
N PHE A 142 -28.33 2.58 3.21
CA PHE A 142 -28.78 2.78 1.83
C PHE A 142 -29.37 4.17 1.60
N ALA A 143 -29.97 4.78 2.63
CA ALA A 143 -30.49 6.14 2.56
C ALA A 143 -29.39 7.18 2.27
N ARG A 144 -28.17 6.98 2.76
CA ARG A 144 -27.04 7.89 2.53
C ARG A 144 -26.52 7.86 1.08
N ARG A 145 -26.80 6.79 0.31
CA ARG A 145 -26.35 6.63 -1.08
C ARG A 145 -27.20 7.40 -2.09
N ALA A 146 -28.43 7.78 -1.71
CA ALA A 146 -29.34 8.56 -2.57
C ALA A 146 -29.01 10.07 -2.63
N GLY A 147 -28.11 10.57 -1.76
CA GLY A 147 -27.72 11.99 -1.71
C GLY A 147 -26.40 12.34 -2.39
N ALA A 148 -25.73 11.38 -3.03
CA ALA A 148 -24.40 11.56 -3.64
C ALA A 148 -24.40 11.30 -5.15
N GLY A 149 -25.45 11.76 -5.83
CA GLY A 149 -25.56 11.67 -7.29
C GLY A 149 -26.11 12.97 -7.87
N GLU A 150 -25.23 13.95 -8.10
CA GLU A 150 -25.24 14.78 -9.32
C GLU A 150 -23.98 15.66 -9.37
N PRO A 151 -23.06 15.41 -10.30
CA PRO A 151 -22.31 16.47 -10.94
C PRO A 151 -23.04 16.90 -12.23
N GLU A 152 -23.43 18.16 -12.22
CA GLU A 152 -23.90 18.97 -13.34
C GLU A 152 -22.91 18.91 -14.53
N VAL A 153 -23.43 18.73 -15.75
CA VAL A 153 -22.69 18.93 -17.01
C VAL A 153 -23.66 19.53 -18.05
N PRO A 154 -23.20 20.32 -19.03
CA PRO A 154 -23.49 21.74 -19.14
C PRO A 154 -24.42 22.03 -20.32
N GLN A 155 -25.10 23.18 -20.30
CA GLN A 155 -25.79 23.68 -21.49
C GLN A 155 -24.81 24.53 -22.31
N SER A 156 -24.58 24.12 -23.56
CA SER A 156 -24.04 24.93 -24.65
C SER A 156 -25.11 25.04 -25.73
#